data_AF-A0A4S3JCJ6-F1
#
_entry.id   AF-A0A4S3JCJ6-F1
#
_cell.length_a   1.000
_cell.length_b   1.000
_cell.length_c   1.000
_cell.angle_alpha   90.00
_cell.angle_beta   90.00
_cell.angle_gamma   90.00
#
_symmetry.space_group_name_H-M   'P 1'
#
loop_
_entity.id
_entity.type
_entity.pdbx_description
1 polymer ?
#
loop_
_entity_poly.entity_id
_entity_poly.type
_entity_poly.pdbx_seq_one_letter_code
_entity_poly.pdbx_strand_id
1 'polypeptide(L)'
;MAWDTDASNSYVITENPGPSSQSTSQQISRISKEGKIEGMPPEPARDDHERLSLGPTRLSVATALPSSRDRWWRIRFFRGMIHDVRRRAPFFLSDWTDAWDYRVIPATVYMFCANILPALAFSLDMFEKTDRNYGVNEVLLASVLGAVVFACFAAQPLIIVGVTGPITVFNYTVYDIMTPRGTNYLGFMAWIGIWSMVMHWIVAITNMCNGLKYVTRFSCDIFGFYVAFVYLQKGIQVLTRQWEAAGETSAYVSIMVSLLVFMSGWVCSELGKSSLFHRWVRKFIEDYGIVLTIVFFTGFVHIGHMRNVNIDTLPISKSFFPTIGRSWLVTFWDIDVQDIFLAIPFALLLTILFYFDHNVSSLIAQGSEFPLRKPAGFHWDMFLLGVTTGVAGILGLPAPNGLIPQAPFHTKALSVTRQVADNDERNKGKVIHVADHVVEQRVSNLAQGIITLGTMTRPLLILVHLIPQGVFAGLFFVMGVQALEENGITQKLIFLAQEKHFTLDSDPLKQIKRRWVVWVFVIIELMGFGGTFAITQTIAAIGFPVIILLLIPVRAYLFPYLFTQDELKALDAPTASPFTMESVGGVHGYKEELPTALDREDANEEVKRASFHSSPGLLAP
;
A
#
# COMPACT_ATOMS: atom_id res chain seq x y z
N MET A 1 6.10 23.09 -66.18
CA MET A 1 5.85 21.66 -65.85
C MET A 1 4.85 21.69 -64.71
N ALA A 2 3.53 21.81 -64.93
CA ALA A 2 2.67 21.15 -65.94
C ALA A 2 2.64 19.63 -65.74
N TRP A 3 1.47 18.97 -65.69
CA TRP A 3 0.18 19.36 -66.28
C TRP A 3 -1.01 19.40 -65.30
N ASP A 4 -1.93 20.34 -65.55
CA ASP A 4 -3.36 20.22 -65.24
C ASP A 4 -4.11 19.67 -66.47
N THR A 5 -5.30 19.08 -66.29
CA THR A 5 -6.39 19.13 -67.29
C THR A 5 -7.75 18.78 -66.66
N ASP A 6 -8.75 19.65 -66.85
CA ASP A 6 -10.17 19.35 -66.64
C ASP A 6 -10.73 18.41 -67.72
N ALA A 7 -11.83 17.69 -67.41
CA ALA A 7 -12.90 17.41 -68.38
C ALA A 7 -14.23 17.07 -67.68
N SER A 8 -15.31 17.67 -68.17
CA SER A 8 -16.68 17.60 -67.64
C SER A 8 -17.54 16.48 -68.27
N ASN A 9 -18.67 16.18 -67.60
CA ASN A 9 -19.90 15.59 -68.18
C ASN A 9 -19.82 14.12 -68.70
N SER A 10 -20.92 13.36 -68.80
CA SER A 10 -22.31 13.54 -68.33
C SER A 10 -23.10 12.22 -68.46
N TYR A 11 -24.05 11.93 -67.57
CA TYR A 11 -25.31 11.22 -67.88
C TYR A 11 -26.42 11.66 -66.90
N VAL A 12 -27.68 11.62 -67.34
CA VAL A 12 -28.89 12.16 -66.66
C VAL A 12 -30.06 11.18 -66.90
N ILE A 13 -31.23 11.40 -66.26
CA ILE A 13 -32.56 10.75 -66.49
C ILE A 13 -32.75 9.41 -65.74
N THR A 14 -33.79 9.17 -64.92
CA THR A 14 -34.82 10.02 -64.23
C THR A 14 -35.48 9.24 -63.07
N GLU A 15 -36.09 9.97 -62.11
CA GLU A 15 -37.36 9.74 -61.34
C GLU A 15 -37.77 8.30 -60.91
N ASN A 16 -38.05 7.94 -59.63
CA ASN A 16 -38.99 8.51 -58.61
C ASN A 16 -40.49 8.23 -58.98
N PRO A 17 -41.47 7.99 -58.04
CA PRO A 17 -41.47 8.19 -56.59
C PRO A 17 -42.00 7.00 -55.73
N GLY A 18 -42.23 7.24 -54.41
CA GLY A 18 -42.89 6.32 -53.47
C GLY A 18 -44.44 6.27 -53.58
N PRO A 19 -45.18 5.83 -52.52
CA PRO A 19 -45.24 6.58 -51.26
C PRO A 19 -45.34 5.72 -49.97
N SER A 20 -45.80 6.34 -48.87
CA SER A 20 -45.88 5.83 -47.50
C SER A 20 -47.25 5.23 -47.10
N SER A 21 -47.30 4.41 -46.03
CA SER A 21 -48.03 4.73 -44.76
C SER A 21 -48.36 3.55 -43.82
N GLN A 22 -48.20 3.81 -42.51
CA GLN A 22 -49.03 3.43 -41.34
C GLN A 22 -49.66 2.02 -41.12
N SER A 23 -49.20 1.38 -40.03
CA SER A 23 -50.00 0.91 -38.86
C SER A 23 -50.76 -0.46 -38.83
N THR A 24 -51.01 -0.90 -37.58
CA THR A 24 -52.16 -1.73 -37.11
C THR A 24 -52.00 -3.27 -36.97
N SER A 25 -51.48 -3.68 -35.80
CA SER A 25 -52.12 -4.59 -34.81
C SER A 25 -52.40 -6.11 -35.05
N GLN A 26 -52.69 -6.80 -33.93
CA GLN A 26 -53.41 -8.08 -33.75
C GLN A 26 -52.71 -9.44 -33.98
N GLN A 27 -52.01 -9.92 -32.94
CA GLN A 27 -52.46 -11.03 -32.07
C GLN A 27 -53.46 -12.08 -32.64
N ILE A 28 -53.02 -13.33 -32.82
CA ILE A 28 -53.87 -14.55 -32.95
C ILE A 28 -53.27 -15.68 -32.08
N SER A 29 -54.10 -16.67 -31.64
CA SER A 29 -53.69 -17.75 -30.72
C SER A 29 -54.48 -19.07 -30.91
N ARG A 30 -53.93 -20.20 -30.39
CA ARG A 30 -54.50 -21.59 -30.39
C ARG A 30 -54.47 -22.26 -31.79
N ILE A 31 -54.60 -23.59 -32.01
CA ILE A 31 -55.17 -24.76 -31.27
C ILE A 31 -54.28 -26.02 -31.51
N SER A 32 -53.88 -26.81 -30.49
CA SER A 32 -54.40 -28.16 -30.09
C SER A 32 -53.77 -28.58 -28.73
N LYS A 33 -54.11 -29.63 -27.95
CA LYS A 33 -54.63 -31.03 -28.08
C LYS A 33 -53.60 -32.10 -28.50
N GLU A 34 -53.51 -33.31 -27.93
CA GLU A 34 -53.99 -33.92 -26.66
C GLU A 34 -53.35 -35.33 -26.48
N GLY A 35 -53.23 -35.88 -25.26
CA GLY A 35 -52.87 -37.30 -25.05
C GLY A 35 -52.35 -37.64 -23.65
N LYS A 36 -52.96 -38.63 -22.96
CA LYS A 36 -52.61 -39.06 -21.59
C LYS A 36 -53.05 -40.51 -21.32
N ILE A 37 -52.15 -41.41 -20.88
CA ILE A 37 -52.44 -42.74 -20.30
C ILE A 37 -51.44 -43.01 -19.15
N GLU A 38 -51.81 -43.85 -18.17
CA GLU A 38 -51.07 -44.17 -16.93
C GLU A 38 -50.76 -45.68 -16.83
N GLY A 39 -49.72 -46.09 -16.09
CA GLY A 39 -49.48 -47.52 -15.74
C GLY A 39 -48.03 -47.88 -15.33
N MET A 40 -47.87 -48.69 -14.28
CA MET A 40 -46.58 -49.17 -13.69
C MET A 40 -46.89 -50.45 -12.86
N PRO A 41 -46.07 -51.55 -12.85
CA PRO A 41 -45.03 -51.76 -11.82
C PRO A 41 -43.78 -52.57 -12.36
N PRO A 42 -42.99 -53.38 -11.60
CA PRO A 42 -41.55 -53.07 -11.43
C PRO A 42 -40.52 -54.20 -11.76
N GLU A 43 -39.24 -53.85 -11.57
CA GLU A 43 -37.96 -54.61 -11.47
C GLU A 43 -37.94 -56.17 -11.44
N PRO A 44 -36.85 -56.76 -11.97
CA PRO A 44 -35.85 -57.34 -11.06
C PRO A 44 -34.37 -57.03 -11.40
N ALA A 45 -33.47 -57.31 -10.44
CA ALA A 45 -32.04 -56.96 -10.47
C ALA A 45 -31.09 -58.10 -10.93
N ARG A 46 -29.78 -57.75 -11.02
CA ARG A 46 -28.52 -58.53 -11.24
C ARG A 46 -27.72 -58.02 -12.47
N ASP A 47 -26.38 -58.00 -12.48
CA ASP A 47 -25.37 -58.36 -11.45
C ASP A 47 -24.20 -57.33 -11.45
N ASP A 48 -23.46 -57.24 -10.34
CA ASP A 48 -22.17 -56.53 -10.26
C ASP A 48 -21.10 -57.18 -11.18
N HIS A 49 -20.22 -56.39 -11.81
CA HIS A 49 -18.75 -56.65 -11.84
C HIS A 49 -17.94 -55.59 -12.62
N GLU A 50 -17.74 -54.39 -12.06
CA GLU A 50 -16.42 -53.73 -12.14
C GLU A 50 -16.22 -52.73 -11.00
N ARG A 51 -15.41 -53.13 -10.01
CA ARG A 51 -14.97 -52.26 -8.90
C ARG A 51 -13.47 -52.00 -9.05
N LEU A 52 -13.11 -50.75 -9.34
CA LEU A 52 -11.83 -50.05 -9.07
C LEU A 52 -11.91 -48.74 -9.91
N SER A 53 -11.87 -47.53 -9.36
CA SER A 53 -11.57 -47.10 -7.98
C SER A 53 -12.07 -45.65 -7.73
N LEU A 54 -11.76 -45.09 -6.55
CA LEU A 54 -11.85 -43.66 -6.18
C LEU A 54 -13.24 -43.03 -5.96
N GLY A 55 -13.67 -43.10 -4.69
CA GLY A 55 -14.30 -42.00 -3.96
C GLY A 55 -13.93 -42.10 -2.46
N PRO A 56 -14.41 -41.21 -1.58
CA PRO A 56 -15.15 -39.97 -1.84
C PRO A 56 -14.66 -38.75 -1.01
N THR A 57 -14.60 -37.54 -1.60
CA THR A 57 -14.39 -36.30 -0.82
C THR A 57 -15.32 -35.16 -1.23
N ARG A 58 -16.64 -35.37 -1.11
CA ARG A 58 -17.59 -34.24 -1.05
C ARG A 58 -17.49 -33.55 0.32
N LEU A 59 -16.43 -32.75 0.49
CA LEU A 59 -16.38 -31.75 1.55
C LEU A 59 -17.53 -30.77 1.32
N SER A 60 -18.53 -30.82 2.20
CA SER A 60 -19.63 -29.87 2.18
C SER A 60 -19.11 -28.47 2.51
N VAL A 61 -18.96 -27.63 1.50
CA VAL A 61 -18.76 -26.19 1.68
C VAL A 61 -20.06 -25.63 2.26
N ALA A 62 -20.16 -25.68 3.59
CA ALA A 62 -21.24 -25.07 4.34
C ALA A 62 -21.05 -23.55 4.29
N THR A 63 -21.57 -22.93 3.22
CA THR A 63 -21.56 -21.48 3.03
C THR A 63 -22.29 -20.82 4.18
N ALA A 64 -21.54 -20.34 5.16
CA ALA A 64 -22.07 -19.76 6.37
C ALA A 64 -22.71 -18.40 6.05
N LEU A 65 -24.04 -18.39 5.88
CA LEU A 65 -24.83 -17.17 5.73
C LEU A 65 -24.45 -16.17 6.83
N PRO A 66 -24.15 -14.90 6.51
CA PRO A 66 -23.72 -13.92 7.50
C PRO A 66 -24.85 -13.65 8.49
N SER A 67 -24.71 -14.21 9.70
CA SER A 67 -25.76 -14.14 10.72
C SER A 67 -26.01 -12.70 11.17
N SER A 68 -27.25 -12.25 11.05
CA SER A 68 -27.73 -10.90 11.36
C SER A 68 -27.07 -10.23 12.57
N ARG A 69 -26.51 -9.04 12.34
CA ARG A 69 -26.12 -8.05 13.37
C ARG A 69 -25.17 -8.54 14.47
N ASP A 70 -23.97 -9.01 14.09
CA ASP A 70 -22.81 -8.92 14.99
C ASP A 70 -22.48 -7.42 15.21
N ARG A 71 -23.02 -6.86 16.30
CA ARG A 71 -22.79 -5.46 16.70
C ARG A 71 -21.32 -5.26 17.08
N TRP A 72 -20.70 -4.18 16.62
CA TRP A 72 -19.24 -3.99 16.75
C TRP A 72 -18.71 -3.98 18.20
N TRP A 73 -19.58 -3.72 19.17
CA TRP A 73 -19.28 -3.76 20.60
C TRP A 73 -19.44 -5.14 21.27
N ARG A 74 -19.83 -6.20 20.54
CA ARG A 74 -19.82 -7.59 21.06
C ARG A 74 -18.42 -8.20 20.92
N ILE A 75 -17.54 -7.80 21.83
CA ILE A 75 -16.19 -8.38 21.97
C ILE A 75 -16.31 -9.90 22.19
N ARG A 76 -15.85 -10.68 21.21
CA ARG A 76 -15.66 -12.14 21.33
C ARG A 76 -14.16 -12.42 21.30
N PHE A 77 -13.55 -12.55 22.48
CA PHE A 77 -12.10 -12.67 22.62
C PHE A 77 -11.50 -13.74 21.70
N PHE A 78 -10.33 -13.45 21.11
CA PHE A 78 -9.57 -14.30 20.18
C PHE A 78 -10.25 -14.70 18.86
N ARG A 79 -11.54 -14.41 18.64
CA ARG A 79 -12.28 -14.92 17.47
C ARG A 79 -11.67 -14.49 16.13
N GLY A 80 -11.33 -13.20 15.98
CA GLY A 80 -10.71 -12.65 14.76
C GLY A 80 -9.33 -13.26 14.51
N MET A 81 -8.49 -13.34 15.54
CA MET A 81 -7.15 -13.94 15.46
C MET A 81 -7.19 -15.42 15.03
N ILE A 82 -8.08 -16.23 15.63
CA ILE A 82 -8.28 -17.65 15.25
C ILE A 82 -8.83 -17.77 13.82
N HIS A 83 -9.73 -16.86 13.41
CA HIS A 83 -10.31 -16.83 12.07
C HIS A 83 -9.28 -16.49 10.99
N ASP A 84 -8.46 -15.46 11.22
CA ASP A 84 -7.41 -15.02 10.30
C ASP A 84 -6.32 -16.09 10.14
N VAL A 85 -5.85 -16.68 11.25
CA VAL A 85 -4.90 -17.82 11.20
C VAL A 85 -5.50 -19.03 10.48
N ARG A 86 -6.76 -19.39 10.76
CA ARG A 86 -7.43 -20.52 10.09
C ARG A 86 -7.66 -20.29 8.60
N ARG A 87 -7.81 -19.03 8.17
CA ARG A 87 -7.91 -18.64 6.75
C ARG A 87 -6.56 -18.69 6.02
N ARG A 88 -5.47 -18.23 6.64
CA ARG A 88 -4.14 -18.18 5.97
C ARG A 88 -3.36 -19.50 6.06
N ALA A 89 -3.52 -20.29 7.12
CA ALA A 89 -2.72 -21.50 7.36
C ALA A 89 -2.62 -22.48 6.16
N PRO A 90 -3.69 -22.76 5.37
CA PRO A 90 -3.59 -23.63 4.19
C PRO A 90 -2.65 -23.08 3.10
N PHE A 91 -2.50 -21.77 2.99
CA PHE A 91 -1.66 -21.09 2.00
C PHE A 91 -0.22 -20.86 2.47
N PHE A 92 0.08 -21.11 3.77
CA PHE A 92 1.40 -20.80 4.33
C PHE A 92 2.54 -21.55 3.62
N LEU A 93 2.32 -22.80 3.20
CA LEU A 93 3.31 -23.54 2.41
C LEU A 93 3.36 -23.08 0.95
N SER A 94 2.24 -22.64 0.36
CA SER A 94 2.24 -22.13 -1.02
C SER A 94 2.95 -20.78 -1.12
N ASP A 95 2.86 -19.92 -0.09
CA ASP A 95 3.63 -18.66 0.00
C ASP A 95 5.18 -18.83 -0.17
N TRP A 96 5.71 -20.06 -0.08
CA TRP A 96 7.10 -20.41 -0.38
C TRP A 96 7.31 -21.04 -1.77
N THR A 97 6.38 -21.87 -2.27
CA THR A 97 6.47 -22.44 -3.63
C THR A 97 6.16 -21.40 -4.71
N ASP A 98 5.20 -20.53 -4.43
CA ASP A 98 4.76 -19.43 -5.30
C ASP A 98 5.85 -18.36 -5.45
N ALA A 99 6.93 -18.45 -4.67
CA ALA A 99 8.11 -17.60 -4.78
C ALA A 99 9.04 -17.94 -5.96
N TRP A 100 8.85 -19.08 -6.64
CA TRP A 100 9.64 -19.47 -7.80
C TRP A 100 9.15 -18.81 -9.10
N ASP A 101 9.09 -17.48 -9.10
CA ASP A 101 8.74 -16.66 -10.27
C ASP A 101 9.85 -15.63 -10.58
N TYR A 102 10.05 -15.34 -11.86
CA TYR A 102 11.09 -14.43 -12.37
C TYR A 102 10.99 -12.99 -11.81
N ARG A 103 9.83 -12.58 -11.27
CA ARG A 103 9.60 -11.26 -10.69
C ARG A 103 10.10 -11.10 -9.27
N VAL A 104 10.25 -12.21 -8.53
CA VAL A 104 10.64 -12.17 -7.12
C VAL A 104 12.07 -11.64 -6.96
N ILE A 105 12.99 -11.96 -7.89
CA ILE A 105 14.36 -11.44 -7.85
C ILE A 105 14.39 -9.91 -8.09
N PRO A 106 13.85 -9.35 -9.20
CA PRO A 106 13.74 -7.90 -9.38
C PRO A 106 13.01 -7.19 -8.23
N ALA A 107 11.88 -7.74 -7.76
CA ALA A 107 11.14 -7.16 -6.65
C ALA A 107 11.97 -7.13 -5.35
N THR A 108 12.77 -8.16 -5.08
CA THR A 108 13.67 -8.20 -3.91
C THR A 108 14.73 -7.10 -3.96
N VAL A 109 15.42 -6.93 -5.10
CA VAL A 109 16.48 -5.92 -5.24
C VAL A 109 15.88 -4.51 -5.23
N TYR A 110 14.76 -4.30 -5.91
CA TYR A 110 14.00 -3.06 -5.90
C TYR A 110 13.55 -2.67 -4.48
N MET A 111 12.91 -3.59 -3.74
CA MET A 111 12.46 -3.30 -2.38
C MET A 111 13.60 -3.14 -1.38
N PHE A 112 14.72 -3.84 -1.55
CA PHE A 112 15.93 -3.59 -0.75
C PHE A 112 16.37 -2.13 -0.88
N CYS A 113 16.48 -1.65 -2.11
CA CYS A 113 16.83 -0.26 -2.38
C CYS A 113 15.78 0.73 -1.85
N ALA A 114 14.49 0.48 -2.10
CA ALA A 114 13.39 1.35 -1.70
C ALA A 114 13.11 1.37 -0.17
N ASN A 115 13.62 0.38 0.58
CA ASN A 115 13.54 0.34 2.05
C ASN A 115 14.82 0.86 2.72
N ILE A 116 16.01 0.54 2.20
CA ILE A 116 17.26 0.97 2.86
C ILE A 116 17.50 2.48 2.73
N LEU A 117 17.23 3.08 1.57
CA LEU A 117 17.53 4.49 1.34
C LEU A 117 16.74 5.44 2.28
N PRO A 118 15.42 5.27 2.51
CA PRO A 118 14.67 6.11 3.44
C PRO A 118 14.99 5.79 4.90
N ALA A 119 15.25 4.52 5.23
CA ALA A 119 15.65 4.12 6.57
C ALA A 119 16.99 4.78 6.97
N LEU A 120 17.97 4.82 6.07
CA LEU A 120 19.23 5.54 6.28
C LEU A 120 18.98 7.06 6.48
N ALA A 121 18.13 7.67 5.66
CA ALA A 121 17.80 9.09 5.78
C ALA A 121 17.10 9.44 7.11
N PHE A 122 16.18 8.60 7.60
CA PHE A 122 15.57 8.74 8.92
C PHE A 122 16.55 8.45 10.06
N SER A 123 17.51 7.53 9.87
CA SER A 123 18.55 7.25 10.88
C SER A 123 19.45 8.45 11.15
N LEU A 124 19.70 9.28 10.14
CA LEU A 124 20.47 10.53 10.29
C LEU A 124 19.73 11.54 11.17
N ASP A 125 18.49 11.88 10.82
CA ASP A 125 17.71 12.86 11.60
C ASP A 125 17.51 12.39 13.04
N MET A 126 17.27 11.10 13.27
CA MET A 126 17.13 10.54 14.61
C MET A 126 18.46 10.51 15.40
N PHE A 127 19.59 10.25 14.74
CA PHE A 127 20.91 10.29 15.37
C PHE A 127 21.28 11.70 15.86
N GLU A 128 21.02 12.71 15.04
CA GLU A 128 21.23 14.11 15.39
C GLU A 128 20.24 14.59 16.47
N LYS A 129 18.99 14.08 16.46
CA LYS A 129 17.93 14.51 17.38
C LYS A 129 17.80 13.70 18.68
N THR A 130 18.60 12.67 18.91
CA THR A 130 18.58 11.87 20.15
C THR A 130 19.95 11.79 20.82
N ASP A 131 20.83 12.76 20.58
CA ASP A 131 22.24 12.76 21.00
C ASP A 131 22.92 11.38 20.81
N ARG A 132 22.77 10.84 19.60
CA ARG A 132 23.39 9.59 19.13
C ARG A 132 22.89 8.30 19.82
N ASN A 133 21.79 8.34 20.58
CA ASN A 133 21.21 7.17 21.24
C ASN A 133 20.68 6.10 20.26
N TYR A 134 20.14 6.54 19.12
CA TYR A 134 19.86 5.69 17.97
C TYR A 134 20.74 6.13 16.79
N GLY A 135 21.32 5.17 16.05
CA GLY A 135 22.07 5.45 14.82
C GLY A 135 21.73 4.49 13.68
N VAL A 136 22.60 4.46 12.68
CA VAL A 136 22.47 3.61 11.48
C VAL A 136 22.28 2.13 11.85
N ASN A 137 23.07 1.61 12.79
CA ASN A 137 23.00 0.18 13.17
C ASN A 137 21.67 -0.18 13.84
N GLU A 138 21.14 0.68 14.71
CA GLU A 138 19.84 0.48 15.36
C GLU A 138 18.69 0.49 14.34
N VAL A 139 18.71 1.42 13.38
CA VAL A 139 17.67 1.50 12.34
C VAL A 139 17.74 0.32 11.36
N LEU A 140 18.95 -0.06 10.91
CA LEU A 140 19.12 -1.24 10.05
C LEU A 140 18.65 -2.51 10.77
N LEU A 141 19.05 -2.72 12.04
CA LEU A 141 18.65 -3.91 12.78
C LEU A 141 17.15 -3.95 13.10
N ALA A 142 16.50 -2.80 13.32
CA ALA A 142 15.05 -2.71 13.42
C ALA A 142 14.33 -3.13 12.14
N SER A 143 14.79 -2.64 10.98
CA SER A 143 14.23 -3.04 9.67
C SER A 143 14.48 -4.52 9.36
N VAL A 144 15.62 -5.08 9.75
CA VAL A 144 15.88 -6.54 9.67
C VAL A 144 14.91 -7.32 10.56
N LEU A 145 14.74 -6.90 11.82
CA LEU A 145 13.81 -7.54 12.75
C LEU A 145 12.38 -7.56 12.21
N GLY A 146 11.90 -6.41 11.70
CA GLY A 146 10.59 -6.31 11.05
C GLY A 146 10.46 -7.25 9.85
N ALA A 147 11.37 -7.16 8.88
CA ALA A 147 11.31 -7.96 7.65
C ALA A 147 11.36 -9.47 7.92
N VAL A 148 12.27 -9.95 8.79
CA VAL A 148 12.39 -11.37 9.11
C VAL A 148 11.18 -11.90 9.88
N VAL A 149 10.69 -11.17 10.88
CA VAL A 149 9.54 -11.60 11.68
C VAL A 149 8.26 -11.63 10.84
N PHE A 150 8.01 -10.61 10.02
CA PHE A 150 6.81 -10.56 9.19
C PHE A 150 6.86 -11.56 8.02
N ALA A 151 8.00 -11.72 7.33
CA ALA A 151 8.11 -12.74 6.29
C ALA A 151 7.84 -14.16 6.83
N CYS A 152 8.41 -14.50 7.98
CA CYS A 152 8.25 -15.82 8.60
C CYS A 152 6.86 -16.06 9.21
N PHE A 153 6.24 -15.05 9.85
CA PHE A 153 5.07 -15.28 10.71
C PHE A 153 3.81 -14.47 10.37
N ALA A 154 3.87 -13.44 9.51
CA ALA A 154 2.67 -12.63 9.20
C ALA A 154 1.64 -13.41 8.37
N ALA A 155 0.36 -13.06 8.57
CA ALA A 155 -0.74 -13.44 7.71
C ALA A 155 -0.61 -12.78 6.34
N GLN A 156 -0.23 -11.49 6.26
CA GLN A 156 0.05 -10.79 5.00
C GLN A 156 1.55 -10.47 4.81
N PRO A 157 2.34 -11.34 4.15
CA PRO A 157 3.78 -11.15 3.98
C PRO A 157 4.17 -10.06 2.95
N LEU A 158 3.19 -9.51 2.21
CA LEU A 158 3.41 -8.40 1.28
C LEU A 158 3.70 -7.06 2.00
N ILE A 159 3.35 -6.93 3.28
CA ILE A 159 3.61 -5.71 4.06
C ILE A 159 5.12 -5.62 4.33
N ILE A 160 5.74 -4.54 3.87
CA ILE A 160 7.12 -4.20 4.24
C ILE A 160 7.10 -3.40 5.54
N VAL A 161 7.95 -3.78 6.49
CA VAL A 161 8.01 -3.23 7.84
C VAL A 161 9.41 -2.62 8.07
N GLY A 162 9.49 -1.43 8.63
CA GLY A 162 10.74 -0.68 8.80
C GLY A 162 10.56 0.59 9.64
N VAL A 163 11.55 1.49 9.63
CA VAL A 163 11.50 2.76 10.39
C VAL A 163 10.93 3.88 9.52
N THR A 164 9.98 4.64 10.07
CA THR A 164 9.24 5.71 9.37
C THR A 164 9.47 7.10 9.99
N GLY A 165 9.14 8.17 9.25
CA GLY A 165 9.14 9.54 9.77
C GLY A 165 8.29 9.72 11.03
N PRO A 166 7.02 9.26 11.06
CA PRO A 166 6.18 9.16 12.25
C PRO A 166 6.87 8.64 13.52
N ILE A 167 7.56 7.49 13.47
CA ILE A 167 8.27 6.94 14.65
C ILE A 167 9.54 7.75 14.98
N THR A 168 10.23 8.32 13.99
CA THR A 168 11.35 9.25 14.22
C THR A 168 10.90 10.50 14.99
N VAL A 169 9.78 11.12 14.59
CA VAL A 169 9.18 12.27 15.29
C VAL A 169 8.80 11.91 16.72
N PHE A 170 8.18 10.74 16.92
CA PHE A 170 7.86 10.23 18.26
C PHE A 170 9.12 10.08 19.12
N ASN A 171 10.15 9.40 18.61
CA ASN A 171 11.38 9.10 19.35
C ASN A 171 12.10 10.37 19.85
N TYR A 172 12.32 11.37 18.99
CA TYR A 172 12.95 12.61 19.47
C TYR A 172 12.03 13.48 20.34
N THR A 173 10.71 13.43 20.14
CA THR A 173 9.78 14.13 21.04
C THR A 173 9.81 13.50 22.44
N VAL A 174 9.96 12.17 22.55
CA VAL A 174 10.22 11.51 23.85
C VAL A 174 11.57 11.94 24.42
N TYR A 175 12.62 12.02 23.60
CA TYR A 175 13.95 12.47 24.03
C TYR A 175 13.89 13.89 24.64
N ASP A 176 13.32 14.86 23.92
CA ASP A 176 13.20 16.26 24.35
C ASP A 176 12.38 16.41 25.67
N ILE A 177 11.43 15.52 25.96
CA ILE A 177 10.58 15.56 27.17
C ILE A 177 11.21 14.79 28.36
N MET A 178 12.04 13.77 28.10
CA MET A 178 12.66 12.91 29.13
C MET A 178 14.05 13.37 29.55
N THR A 179 14.89 13.83 28.63
CA THR A 179 16.27 14.27 28.93
C THR A 179 16.33 15.34 30.05
N PRO A 180 15.42 16.34 30.12
CA PRO A 180 15.38 17.29 31.24
C PRO A 180 15.02 16.70 32.61
N ARG A 181 14.56 15.45 32.70
CA ARG A 181 14.31 14.72 33.96
C ARG A 181 15.54 13.95 34.47
N GLY A 182 16.50 13.65 33.61
CA GLY A 182 17.61 12.73 33.91
C GLY A 182 17.27 11.23 33.80
N THR A 183 16.02 10.88 33.46
CA THR A 183 15.57 9.49 33.22
C THR A 183 16.39 8.84 32.10
N ASN A 184 16.76 7.57 32.26
CA ASN A 184 17.41 6.78 31.20
C ASN A 184 16.48 6.62 29.99
N TYR A 185 16.69 7.43 28.95
CA TYR A 185 15.88 7.47 27.73
C TYR A 185 15.68 6.09 27.08
N LEU A 186 16.75 5.31 26.90
CA LEU A 186 16.65 3.98 26.29
C LEU A 186 15.83 3.01 27.16
N GLY A 187 15.99 3.11 28.48
CA GLY A 187 15.19 2.35 29.45
C GLY A 187 13.70 2.74 29.40
N PHE A 188 13.40 4.03 29.31
CA PHE A 188 12.03 4.54 29.17
C PHE A 188 11.40 4.08 27.84
N MET A 189 12.15 4.14 26.74
CA MET A 189 11.74 3.60 25.44
C MET A 189 11.49 2.08 25.47
N ALA A 190 12.24 1.32 26.26
CA ALA A 190 11.97 -0.10 26.47
C ALA A 190 10.63 -0.35 27.16
N TRP A 191 10.27 0.43 28.18
CA TRP A 191 8.95 0.35 28.81
C TRP A 191 7.81 0.83 27.91
N ILE A 192 8.03 1.87 27.09
CA ILE A 192 7.10 2.24 26.02
C ILE A 192 6.84 1.03 25.09
N GLY A 193 7.89 0.32 24.68
CA GLY A 193 7.79 -0.89 23.86
C GLY A 193 7.03 -2.04 24.55
N ILE A 194 7.31 -2.30 25.83
CA ILE A 194 6.66 -3.35 26.63
C ILE A 194 5.16 -3.04 26.84
N TRP A 195 4.81 -1.81 27.24
CA TRP A 195 3.41 -1.41 27.39
C TRP A 195 2.69 -1.40 26.04
N SER A 196 3.36 -0.96 24.96
CA SER A 196 2.81 -0.97 23.61
C SER A 196 2.51 -2.39 23.14
N MET A 197 3.41 -3.36 23.38
CA MET A 197 3.18 -4.79 23.11
C MET A 197 1.90 -5.30 23.80
N VAL A 198 1.71 -4.98 25.09
CA VAL A 198 0.50 -5.38 25.84
C VAL A 198 -0.77 -4.74 25.25
N MET A 199 -0.71 -3.45 24.88
CA MET A 199 -1.85 -2.77 24.25
C MET A 199 -2.18 -3.31 22.86
N HIS A 200 -1.18 -3.62 22.03
CA HIS A 200 -1.36 -4.29 20.74
C HIS A 200 -2.03 -5.67 20.89
N TRP A 201 -1.64 -6.45 21.90
CA TRP A 201 -2.30 -7.72 22.20
C TRP A 201 -3.76 -7.52 22.65
N ILE A 202 -4.05 -6.52 23.47
CA ILE A 202 -5.44 -6.17 23.84
C ILE A 202 -6.26 -5.81 22.59
N VAL A 203 -5.73 -4.97 21.69
CA VAL A 203 -6.37 -4.59 20.42
C VAL A 203 -6.66 -5.81 19.54
N ALA A 204 -5.70 -6.71 19.37
CA ALA A 204 -5.85 -7.93 18.59
C ALA A 204 -6.88 -8.90 19.19
N ILE A 205 -6.79 -9.17 20.50
CA ILE A 205 -7.63 -10.14 21.21
C ILE A 205 -9.08 -9.64 21.35
N THR A 206 -9.31 -8.33 21.52
CA THR A 206 -10.66 -7.73 21.59
C THR A 206 -11.33 -7.58 20.23
N ASN A 207 -10.62 -7.83 19.12
CA ASN A 207 -11.03 -7.61 17.74
C ASN A 207 -11.27 -6.13 17.40
N MET A 208 -10.49 -5.21 17.97
CA MET A 208 -10.57 -3.77 17.66
C MET A 208 -10.21 -3.45 16.20
N CYS A 209 -9.47 -4.32 15.49
CA CYS A 209 -9.23 -4.23 14.05
C CYS A 209 -10.52 -4.25 13.20
N ASN A 210 -11.67 -4.67 13.75
CA ASN A 210 -12.98 -4.47 13.12
C ASN A 210 -13.40 -2.99 13.02
N GLY A 211 -12.61 -2.05 13.55
CA GLY A 211 -12.73 -0.61 13.31
C GLY A 211 -12.24 -0.18 11.92
N LEU A 212 -11.43 -1.01 11.24
CA LEU A 212 -10.85 -0.68 9.93
C LEU A 212 -11.90 -0.51 8.82
N LYS A 213 -13.09 -1.09 8.97
CA LYS A 213 -14.25 -0.84 8.08
C LYS A 213 -14.70 0.63 7.99
N TYR A 214 -14.28 1.47 8.94
CA TYR A 214 -14.53 2.92 8.93
C TYR A 214 -13.38 3.71 8.29
N VAL A 215 -12.21 3.09 8.09
CA VAL A 215 -11.08 3.69 7.37
C VAL A 215 -11.36 3.59 5.86
N THR A 216 -11.24 4.71 5.17
CA THR A 216 -11.46 4.84 3.73
C THR A 216 -10.43 5.77 3.11
N ARG A 217 -10.46 5.92 1.78
CA ARG A 217 -9.45 6.70 1.03
C ARG A 217 -9.27 8.12 1.57
N PHE A 218 -10.33 8.80 2.01
CA PHE A 218 -10.24 10.09 2.70
C PHE A 218 -9.19 10.14 3.83
N SER A 219 -9.20 9.16 4.76
CA SER A 219 -8.23 9.13 5.87
C SER A 219 -6.84 8.69 5.42
N CYS A 220 -6.74 7.85 4.39
CA CYS A 220 -5.47 7.39 3.82
C CYS A 220 -4.76 8.52 3.04
N ASP A 221 -5.51 9.26 2.21
CA ASP A 221 -5.01 10.36 1.38
C ASP A 221 -4.43 11.47 2.26
N ILE A 222 -5.17 11.93 3.28
CA ILE A 222 -4.71 12.96 4.23
C ILE A 222 -3.41 12.53 4.92
N PHE A 223 -3.28 11.26 5.33
CA PHE A 223 -2.07 10.80 6.00
C PHE A 223 -0.89 10.65 5.02
N GLY A 224 -1.12 10.15 3.81
CA GLY A 224 -0.10 10.13 2.76
C GLY A 224 0.41 11.52 2.40
N PHE A 225 -0.48 12.51 2.35
CA PHE A 225 -0.17 13.91 2.07
C PHE A 225 0.62 14.56 3.22
N TYR A 226 0.25 14.27 4.48
CA TYR A 226 1.05 14.62 5.65
C TYR A 226 2.45 14.01 5.60
N VAL A 227 2.59 12.71 5.30
CA VAL A 227 3.90 12.04 5.20
C VAL A 227 4.75 12.63 4.07
N ALA A 228 4.16 12.97 2.92
CA ALA A 228 4.84 13.66 1.82
C ALA A 228 5.38 15.05 2.24
N PHE A 229 4.59 15.84 2.96
CA PHE A 229 5.05 17.12 3.51
C PHE A 229 6.14 16.97 4.58
N VAL A 230 6.08 15.93 5.43
CA VAL A 230 7.16 15.61 6.37
C VAL A 230 8.46 15.27 5.64
N TYR A 231 8.40 14.50 4.54
CA TYR A 231 9.59 14.24 3.70
C TYR A 231 10.19 15.55 3.16
N LEU A 232 9.38 16.43 2.57
CA LEU A 232 9.88 17.73 2.07
C LEU A 232 10.48 18.60 3.18
N GLN A 233 9.82 18.69 4.35
CA GLN A 233 10.33 19.41 5.50
C GLN A 233 11.67 18.85 5.98
N LYS A 234 11.84 17.52 6.03
CA LYS A 234 13.09 16.87 6.45
C LYS A 234 14.22 17.06 5.44
N GLY A 235 13.92 17.07 4.13
CA GLY A 235 14.88 17.45 3.10
C GLY A 235 15.44 18.87 3.29
N ILE A 236 14.56 19.85 3.55
CA ILE A 236 14.98 21.22 3.90
C ILE A 236 15.79 21.23 5.21
N GLN A 237 15.31 20.52 6.24
CA GLN A 237 15.93 20.54 7.56
C GLN A 237 17.38 20.04 7.55
N VAL A 238 17.69 18.98 6.79
CA VAL A 238 19.07 18.48 6.60
C VAL A 238 19.95 19.55 5.94
N LEU A 239 19.47 20.22 4.88
CA LEU A 239 20.24 21.28 4.21
C LEU A 239 20.47 22.51 5.09
N THR A 240 19.51 22.89 5.94
CA THR A 240 19.71 24.00 6.87
C THR A 240 20.72 23.69 7.97
N ARG A 241 20.76 22.45 8.49
CA ARG A 241 21.77 22.04 9.49
C ARG A 241 23.19 22.07 8.94
N GLN A 242 23.38 21.71 7.67
CA GLN A 242 24.69 21.76 7.01
C GLN A 242 25.30 23.18 6.98
N TRP A 243 24.48 24.23 7.02
CA TRP A 243 24.95 25.62 7.13
C TRP A 243 25.59 25.93 8.49
N GLU A 244 25.06 25.36 9.57
CA GLU A 244 25.56 25.53 10.94
C GLU A 244 26.76 24.62 11.25
N ALA A 245 26.78 23.40 10.68
CA ALA A 245 27.78 22.38 11.00
C ALA A 245 29.06 22.46 10.16
N ALA A 246 28.94 22.55 8.83
CA ALA A 246 30.07 22.41 7.89
C ALA A 246 30.47 23.72 7.18
N GLY A 247 29.74 24.81 7.43
CA GLY A 247 30.00 26.14 6.89
C GLY A 247 29.49 26.34 5.46
N GLU A 248 29.43 27.61 5.04
CA GLU A 248 28.72 28.04 3.82
C GLU A 248 29.14 27.26 2.56
N THR A 249 30.44 27.06 2.34
CA THR A 249 30.95 26.36 1.15
C THR A 249 30.47 24.91 1.05
N SER A 250 30.38 24.21 2.19
CA SER A 250 29.85 22.85 2.25
C SER A 250 28.32 22.82 2.10
N ALA A 251 27.63 23.80 2.67
CA ALA A 251 26.19 23.97 2.50
C ALA A 251 25.81 24.26 1.04
N TYR A 252 26.52 25.15 0.33
CA TYR A 252 26.29 25.40 -1.10
C TYR A 252 26.48 24.14 -1.95
N VAL A 253 27.54 23.34 -1.70
CA VAL A 253 27.75 22.07 -2.41
C VAL A 253 26.66 21.06 -2.06
N SER A 254 26.25 20.96 -0.79
CA SER A 254 25.16 20.08 -0.35
C SER A 254 23.81 20.44 -0.97
N ILE A 255 23.48 21.73 -1.09
CA ILE A 255 22.28 22.22 -1.80
C ILE A 255 22.37 21.88 -3.29
N MET A 256 23.51 22.15 -3.95
CA MET A 256 23.72 21.82 -5.36
C MET A 256 23.52 20.31 -5.62
N VAL A 257 24.17 19.46 -4.82
CA VAL A 257 24.07 18.00 -4.93
C VAL A 257 22.64 17.51 -4.66
N SER A 258 21.97 18.06 -3.64
CA SER A 258 20.57 17.75 -3.33
C SER A 258 19.64 18.07 -4.50
N LEU A 259 19.79 19.23 -5.13
CA LEU A 259 18.98 19.63 -6.29
C LEU A 259 19.31 18.79 -7.54
N LEU A 260 20.57 18.43 -7.76
CA LEU A 260 20.97 17.55 -8.87
C LEU A 260 20.43 16.12 -8.69
N VAL A 261 20.47 15.57 -7.47
CA VAL A 261 19.84 14.29 -7.11
C VAL A 261 18.33 14.36 -7.32
N PHE A 262 17.67 15.44 -6.88
CA PHE A 262 16.24 15.64 -7.08
C PHE A 262 15.86 15.67 -8.56
N MET A 263 16.49 16.54 -9.36
CA MET A 263 16.21 16.68 -10.79
C MET A 263 16.47 15.38 -11.55
N SER A 264 17.56 14.67 -11.24
CA SER A 264 17.89 13.40 -11.90
C SER A 264 16.93 12.28 -11.52
N GLY A 265 16.56 12.18 -10.23
CA GLY A 265 15.57 11.20 -9.76
C GLY A 265 14.18 11.43 -10.36
N TRP A 266 13.75 12.69 -10.47
CA TRP A 266 12.49 13.06 -11.13
C TRP A 266 12.53 12.76 -12.64
N VAL A 267 13.62 13.11 -13.34
CA VAL A 267 13.80 12.76 -14.76
C VAL A 267 13.81 11.24 -14.97
N CYS A 268 14.43 10.45 -14.09
CA CYS A 268 14.33 8.98 -14.16
C CYS A 268 12.88 8.49 -13.99
N SER A 269 12.15 9.05 -13.02
CA SER A 269 10.74 8.69 -12.79
C SER A 269 9.86 8.99 -14.02
N GLU A 270 10.01 10.18 -14.60
CA GLU A 270 9.22 10.58 -15.77
C GLU A 270 9.63 9.84 -17.04
N LEU A 271 10.94 9.58 -17.25
CA LEU A 271 11.39 8.68 -18.32
C LEU A 271 10.79 7.28 -18.16
N GLY A 272 10.69 6.76 -16.93
CA GLY A 272 10.03 5.49 -16.59
C GLY A 272 8.55 5.44 -17.00
N LYS A 273 7.82 6.54 -16.82
CA LYS A 273 6.41 6.71 -17.22
C LYS A 273 6.25 6.92 -18.74
N SER A 274 7.21 7.60 -19.39
CA SER A 274 7.12 8.10 -20.78
C SER A 274 7.01 7.03 -21.88
N SER A 275 6.70 7.44 -23.11
CA SER A 275 6.81 6.59 -24.31
C SER A 275 8.24 6.48 -24.89
N LEU A 276 9.24 7.08 -24.22
CA LEU A 276 10.63 7.10 -24.68
C LEU A 276 11.37 5.80 -24.30
N PHE A 277 12.39 5.46 -25.10
CA PHE A 277 13.21 4.25 -24.99
C PHE A 277 12.48 2.90 -25.16
N HIS A 278 13.25 1.83 -25.25
CA HIS A 278 12.74 0.46 -25.30
C HIS A 278 12.21 0.02 -23.93
N ARG A 279 11.13 -0.78 -23.90
CA ARG A 279 10.41 -1.22 -22.68
C ARG A 279 11.31 -1.74 -21.55
N TRP A 280 12.36 -2.52 -21.88
CA TRP A 280 13.32 -3.04 -20.89
C TRP A 280 14.14 -1.91 -20.24
N VAL A 281 14.71 -1.02 -21.04
CA VAL A 281 15.49 0.13 -20.56
C VAL A 281 14.60 1.04 -19.72
N ARG A 282 13.36 1.29 -20.18
CA ARG A 282 12.40 2.12 -19.46
C ARG A 282 12.06 1.55 -18.07
N LYS A 283 11.73 0.25 -17.99
CA LYS A 283 11.47 -0.38 -16.68
C LYS A 283 12.71 -0.41 -15.79
N PHE A 284 13.91 -0.62 -16.35
CA PHE A 284 15.15 -0.55 -15.56
C PHE A 284 15.37 0.86 -14.97
N ILE A 285 15.01 1.92 -15.68
CA ILE A 285 15.05 3.30 -15.17
C ILE A 285 13.93 3.56 -14.14
N GLU A 286 12.72 3.04 -14.35
CA GLU A 286 11.61 3.12 -13.37
C GLU A 286 11.97 2.44 -12.04
N ASP A 287 12.50 1.21 -12.09
CA ASP A 287 12.86 0.43 -10.91
C ASP A 287 14.13 0.97 -10.20
N TYR A 288 15.21 1.27 -10.95
CA TYR A 288 16.54 1.52 -10.36
C TYR A 288 17.04 2.97 -10.42
N GLY A 289 16.31 3.89 -11.07
CA GLY A 289 16.77 5.24 -11.35
C GLY A 289 17.19 6.07 -10.12
N ILE A 290 16.42 5.99 -9.03
CA ILE A 290 16.74 6.69 -7.76
C ILE A 290 18.05 6.15 -7.16
N VAL A 291 18.25 4.84 -7.20
CA VAL A 291 19.45 4.16 -6.67
C VAL A 291 20.68 4.54 -7.48
N LEU A 292 20.56 4.47 -8.81
CA LEU A 292 21.63 4.83 -9.74
C LEU A 292 22.02 6.31 -9.56
N THR A 293 21.04 7.18 -9.38
CA THR A 293 21.24 8.61 -9.09
C THR A 293 22.03 8.82 -7.80
N ILE A 294 21.65 8.14 -6.71
CA ILE A 294 22.33 8.26 -5.41
C ILE A 294 23.77 7.72 -5.47
N VAL A 295 24.00 6.57 -6.11
CA VAL A 295 25.34 6.01 -6.30
C VAL A 295 26.20 6.93 -7.17
N PHE A 296 25.63 7.47 -8.26
CA PHE A 296 26.32 8.41 -9.15
C PHE A 296 26.73 9.69 -8.43
N PHE A 297 25.81 10.36 -7.72
CA PHE A 297 26.13 11.61 -7.02
C PHE A 297 27.00 11.41 -5.77
N THR A 298 26.90 10.26 -5.10
CA THR A 298 27.86 9.86 -4.05
C THR A 298 29.28 9.77 -4.61
N GLY A 299 29.45 9.14 -5.78
CA GLY A 299 30.74 9.08 -6.47
C GLY A 299 31.21 10.45 -6.98
N PHE A 300 30.30 11.24 -7.56
CA PHE A 300 30.57 12.58 -8.11
C PHE A 300 31.16 13.53 -7.07
N VAL A 301 30.61 13.56 -5.85
CA VAL A 301 31.11 14.39 -4.74
C VAL A 301 32.57 14.08 -4.38
N HIS A 302 33.00 12.82 -4.52
CA HIS A 302 34.37 12.39 -4.23
C HIS A 302 35.37 12.66 -5.38
N ILE A 303 34.91 13.21 -6.51
CA ILE A 303 35.69 13.40 -7.73
C ILE A 303 35.91 14.90 -8.03
N GLY A 304 37.15 15.25 -8.40
CA GLY A 304 37.51 16.61 -8.81
C GLY A 304 37.56 17.61 -7.65
N HIS A 305 37.31 18.89 -7.97
CA HIS A 305 37.52 20.03 -7.05
C HIS A 305 36.67 19.96 -5.76
N MET A 306 35.52 19.27 -5.77
CA MET A 306 34.66 19.13 -4.59
C MET A 306 35.30 18.32 -3.46
N ARG A 307 36.27 17.43 -3.77
CA ARG A 307 36.99 16.62 -2.78
C ARG A 307 37.75 17.47 -1.73
N ASN A 308 38.01 18.74 -2.02
CA ASN A 308 38.67 19.68 -1.10
C ASN A 308 37.69 20.35 -0.12
N VAL A 309 36.39 20.07 -0.21
CA VAL A 309 35.35 20.57 0.69
C VAL A 309 34.97 19.46 1.67
N ASN A 310 35.04 19.74 2.97
CA ASN A 310 34.56 18.81 3.99
C ASN A 310 33.02 18.80 3.96
N ILE A 311 32.44 17.72 3.47
CA ILE A 311 30.99 17.50 3.40
C ILE A 311 30.65 16.37 4.36
N ASP A 312 29.66 16.59 5.23
CA ASP A 312 29.28 15.56 6.19
C ASP A 312 28.65 14.36 5.50
N THR A 313 28.93 13.17 6.04
CA THR A 313 28.38 11.89 5.59
C THR A 313 27.66 11.17 6.74
N LEU A 314 27.10 9.99 6.47
CA LEU A 314 26.48 9.18 7.53
C LEU A 314 27.49 8.72 8.59
N PRO A 315 27.29 9.03 9.89
CA PRO A 315 28.15 8.54 10.95
C PRO A 315 27.90 7.04 11.19
N ILE A 316 28.93 6.22 10.99
CA ILE A 316 28.88 4.77 11.22
C ILE A 316 29.62 4.35 12.49
N SER A 317 29.15 3.30 13.14
CA SER A 317 29.78 2.65 14.29
C SER A 317 30.41 1.30 13.90
N LYS A 318 30.84 0.50 14.88
CA LYS A 318 31.39 -0.84 14.61
C LYS A 318 30.26 -1.78 14.16
N SER A 319 30.42 -2.50 13.05
CA SER A 319 29.46 -3.50 12.56
C SER A 319 28.92 -4.41 13.67
N PHE A 320 27.59 -4.52 13.74
CA PHE A 320 26.83 -5.32 14.72
C PHE A 320 26.96 -4.90 16.20
N PHE A 321 27.58 -3.76 16.50
CA PHE A 321 27.51 -3.13 17.82
C PHE A 321 26.51 -1.96 17.81
N PRO A 322 25.92 -1.60 18.96
CA PRO A 322 25.18 -0.35 19.08
C PRO A 322 26.08 0.86 18.82
N THR A 323 25.46 2.00 18.53
CA THR A 323 26.12 3.25 18.15
C THR A 323 26.80 3.92 19.35
N ILE A 324 26.17 3.85 20.53
CA ILE A 324 26.84 4.05 21.83
C ILE A 324 27.51 2.73 22.24
N GLY A 325 28.62 2.78 22.99
CA GLY A 325 29.35 1.59 23.49
C GLY A 325 28.63 0.75 24.56
N ARG A 326 27.33 0.49 24.38
CA ARG A 326 26.45 -0.26 25.29
C ARG A 326 26.25 -1.71 24.84
N SER A 327 25.56 -2.50 25.68
CA SER A 327 24.95 -3.77 25.26
C SER A 327 23.74 -3.51 24.34
N TRP A 328 23.40 -4.50 23.52
CA TRP A 328 22.11 -4.53 22.81
C TRP A 328 20.95 -4.58 23.80
N LEU A 329 21.01 -5.46 24.79
CA LEU A 329 19.98 -5.50 25.84
C LEU A 329 20.08 -4.24 26.71
N VAL A 330 18.97 -3.50 26.79
CA VAL A 330 18.85 -2.30 27.63
C VAL A 330 18.55 -2.69 29.08
N THR A 331 19.17 -2.00 30.05
CA THR A 331 18.93 -2.18 31.48
C THR A 331 17.61 -1.52 31.93
N PHE A 332 16.48 -1.97 31.35
CA PHE A 332 15.16 -1.36 31.58
C PHE A 332 14.63 -1.53 33.01
N TRP A 333 15.23 -2.42 33.80
CA TRP A 333 14.94 -2.62 35.22
C TRP A 333 15.59 -1.58 36.16
N ASP A 334 16.49 -0.75 35.66
CA ASP A 334 17.24 0.25 36.45
C ASP A 334 16.62 1.65 36.28
N ILE A 335 15.34 1.78 36.67
CA ILE A 335 14.50 2.98 36.47
C ILE A 335 13.50 3.11 37.62
N ASP A 336 13.20 4.34 38.04
CA ASP A 336 12.14 4.63 39.01
C ASP A 336 10.76 4.13 38.57
N VAL A 337 10.03 3.55 39.52
CA VAL A 337 8.68 3.00 39.31
C VAL A 337 7.70 4.07 38.79
N GLN A 338 7.90 5.34 39.15
CA GLN A 338 7.13 6.46 38.62
C GLN A 338 7.26 6.59 37.09
N ASP A 339 8.46 6.43 36.54
CA ASP A 339 8.69 6.57 35.10
C ASP A 339 8.20 5.33 34.33
N ILE A 340 8.20 4.15 34.96
CA ILE A 340 7.57 2.93 34.41
C ILE A 340 6.06 3.15 34.17
N PHE A 341 5.36 3.85 35.08
CA PHE A 341 3.96 4.24 34.87
C PHE A 341 3.81 5.46 33.94
N LEU A 342 4.75 6.41 33.96
CA LEU A 342 4.77 7.56 33.05
C LEU A 342 4.92 7.15 31.58
N ALA A 343 5.48 5.98 31.28
CA ALA A 343 5.56 5.42 29.93
C ALA A 343 4.20 5.01 29.33
N ILE A 344 3.14 4.84 30.14
CA ILE A 344 1.84 4.30 29.67
C ILE A 344 1.13 5.23 28.64
N PRO A 345 0.99 6.55 28.85
CA PRO A 345 0.46 7.46 27.83
C PRO A 345 1.25 7.46 26.52
N PHE A 346 2.58 7.37 26.60
CA PHE A 346 3.46 7.31 25.43
C PHE A 346 3.26 6.00 24.65
N ALA A 347 3.14 4.87 25.35
CA ALA A 347 2.81 3.58 24.76
C ALA A 347 1.42 3.54 24.13
N LEU A 348 0.44 4.26 24.70
CA LEU A 348 -0.90 4.40 24.11
C LEU A 348 -0.85 5.20 22.80
N LEU A 349 -0.11 6.31 22.76
CA LEU A 349 0.07 7.11 21.55
C LEU A 349 0.82 6.32 20.46
N LEU A 350 1.86 5.57 20.83
CA LEU A 350 2.57 4.65 19.93
C LEU A 350 1.65 3.54 19.40
N THR A 351 0.79 2.97 20.26
CA THR A 351 -0.17 1.95 19.84
C THR A 351 -1.24 2.50 18.89
N ILE A 352 -1.73 3.73 19.12
CA ILE A 352 -2.66 4.40 18.21
C ILE A 352 -2.00 4.66 16.85
N LEU A 353 -0.74 5.11 16.84
CA LEU A 353 0.04 5.30 15.61
C LEU A 353 0.20 3.99 14.84
N PHE A 354 0.69 2.94 15.50
CA PHE A 354 0.96 1.66 14.87
C PHE A 354 -0.33 0.94 14.41
N TYR A 355 -1.42 1.09 15.17
CA TYR A 355 -2.75 0.65 14.75
C TYR A 355 -3.23 1.36 13.48
N PHE A 356 -2.89 2.63 13.26
CA PHE A 356 -3.21 3.32 12.00
C PHE A 356 -2.24 2.91 10.89
N ASP A 357 -0.95 3.19 11.04
CA ASP A 357 0.09 3.02 10.02
C ASP A 357 0.15 1.61 9.44
N HIS A 358 0.19 0.58 10.31
CA HIS A 358 0.29 -0.80 9.85
C HIS A 358 -0.95 -1.25 9.08
N ASN A 359 -2.14 -0.89 9.57
CA ASN A 359 -3.38 -1.29 8.92
C ASN A 359 -3.66 -0.49 7.64
N VAL A 360 -3.25 0.78 7.57
CA VAL A 360 -3.33 1.59 6.35
C VAL A 360 -2.33 1.10 5.30
N SER A 361 -1.09 0.80 5.69
CA SER A 361 -0.11 0.12 4.82
C SER A 361 -0.66 -1.21 4.28
N SER A 362 -1.27 -2.03 5.15
CA SER A 362 -1.94 -3.28 4.75
C SER A 362 -3.10 -3.06 3.78
N LEU A 363 -4.02 -2.14 4.06
CA LEU A 363 -5.17 -1.82 3.21
C LEU A 363 -4.75 -1.27 1.83
N ILE A 364 -3.69 -0.47 1.76
CA ILE A 364 -3.16 0.08 0.51
C ILE A 364 -2.44 -1.01 -0.30
N ALA A 365 -1.63 -1.86 0.35
CA ALA A 365 -1.04 -3.05 -0.29
C ALA A 365 -2.08 -4.09 -0.74
N GLN A 366 -3.30 -4.01 -0.22
CA GLN A 366 -4.45 -4.84 -0.58
C GLN A 366 -5.54 -4.04 -1.30
N GLY A 367 -5.11 -2.94 -1.95
CA GLY A 367 -5.96 -2.02 -2.70
C GLY A 367 -6.83 -2.69 -3.75
N SER A 368 -7.98 -2.11 -4.05
CA SER A 368 -8.96 -2.66 -5.01
C SER A 368 -8.43 -2.80 -6.45
N GLU A 369 -7.27 -2.22 -6.75
CA GLU A 369 -6.53 -2.32 -8.01
C GLU A 369 -5.65 -3.57 -8.13
N PHE A 370 -5.38 -4.27 -7.01
CA PHE A 370 -4.54 -5.45 -6.98
C PHE A 370 -5.40 -6.74 -6.91
N PRO A 371 -5.37 -7.60 -7.94
CA PRO A 371 -6.07 -8.89 -7.95
C PRO A 371 -5.34 -9.93 -7.08
N LEU A 372 -5.51 -9.78 -5.76
CA LEU A 372 -5.09 -10.75 -4.74
C LEU A 372 -5.99 -11.99 -4.74
N ARG A 373 -5.45 -13.13 -4.29
CA ARG A 373 -6.15 -14.43 -4.30
C ARG A 373 -6.20 -15.10 -2.94
N LYS A 374 -5.29 -14.77 -2.01
CA LYS A 374 -5.22 -15.35 -0.67
C LYS A 374 -5.85 -14.38 0.36
N PRO A 375 -6.47 -14.88 1.44
CA PRO A 375 -7.15 -14.02 2.42
C PRO A 375 -6.17 -13.18 3.26
N ALA A 376 -6.64 -12.00 3.66
CA ALA A 376 -5.98 -11.10 4.62
C ALA A 376 -6.16 -11.56 6.08
N GLY A 377 -5.38 -11.00 7.01
CA GLY A 377 -5.42 -11.37 8.44
C GLY A 377 -4.96 -10.29 9.42
N PHE A 378 -5.73 -9.20 9.51
CA PHE A 378 -5.36 -7.99 10.28
C PHE A 378 -5.19 -8.21 11.79
N HIS A 379 -5.88 -9.18 12.40
CA HIS A 379 -5.79 -9.40 13.85
C HIS A 379 -4.48 -10.08 14.26
N TRP A 380 -4.01 -11.02 13.44
CA TRP A 380 -2.76 -11.74 13.69
C TRP A 380 -1.54 -10.83 13.46
N ASP A 381 -1.56 -10.03 12.40
CA ASP A 381 -0.45 -9.12 12.11
C ASP A 381 -0.32 -7.99 13.14
N MET A 382 -1.43 -7.54 13.73
CA MET A 382 -1.43 -6.61 14.88
C MET A 382 -0.82 -7.23 16.16
N PHE A 383 -1.08 -8.53 16.41
CA PHE A 383 -0.44 -9.26 17.51
C PHE A 383 1.08 -9.41 17.28
N LEU A 384 1.48 -9.74 16.05
CA LEU A 384 2.88 -9.87 15.64
C LEU A 384 3.64 -8.54 15.70
N LEU A 385 3.00 -7.44 15.31
CA LEU A 385 3.54 -6.08 15.45
C LEU A 385 3.80 -5.74 16.93
N GLY A 386 2.89 -6.13 17.83
CA GLY A 386 3.07 -6.00 19.28
C GLY A 386 4.32 -6.73 19.78
N VAL A 387 4.50 -8.01 19.42
CA VAL A 387 5.70 -8.79 19.75
C VAL A 387 6.97 -8.11 19.22
N THR A 388 6.95 -7.69 17.95
CA THR A 388 8.08 -7.03 17.29
C THR A 388 8.46 -5.72 17.97
N THR A 389 7.46 -4.93 18.39
CA THR A 389 7.62 -3.66 19.13
C THR A 389 8.21 -3.87 20.52
N GLY A 390 7.75 -4.89 21.26
CA GLY A 390 8.29 -5.23 22.57
C GLY A 390 9.75 -5.69 22.50
N VAL A 391 10.09 -6.56 21.54
CA VAL A 391 11.47 -7.02 21.30
C VAL A 391 12.37 -5.86 20.87
N ALA A 392 11.90 -4.97 19.99
CA ALA A 392 12.64 -3.78 19.59
C ALA A 392 12.95 -2.88 20.81
N GLY A 393 11.96 -2.62 21.68
CA GLY A 393 12.15 -1.86 22.92
C GLY A 393 13.23 -2.45 23.83
N ILE A 394 13.18 -3.76 24.11
CA ILE A 394 14.14 -4.47 24.97
C ILE A 394 15.58 -4.41 24.42
N LEU A 395 15.74 -4.43 23.08
CA LEU A 395 17.03 -4.30 22.39
C LEU A 395 17.48 -2.83 22.21
N GLY A 396 16.70 -1.86 22.68
CA GLY A 396 16.97 -0.44 22.43
C GLY A 396 17.07 -0.14 20.94
N LEU A 397 16.12 -0.66 20.17
CA LEU A 397 15.92 -0.39 18.74
C LEU A 397 14.73 0.58 18.56
N PRO A 398 14.69 1.38 17.49
CA PRO A 398 13.45 2.03 17.08
C PRO A 398 12.43 0.95 16.70
N ALA A 399 11.17 1.10 17.11
CA ALA A 399 10.15 0.12 16.81
C ALA A 399 9.77 0.16 15.31
N PRO A 400 9.86 -0.97 14.56
CA PRO A 400 9.59 -0.97 13.12
C PRO A 400 8.08 -1.14 12.85
N ASN A 401 7.52 -0.36 11.93
CA ASN A 401 6.10 -0.34 11.57
C ASN A 401 5.85 -0.46 10.05
N GLY A 402 4.59 -0.67 9.66
CA GLY A 402 4.21 -0.89 8.26
C GLY A 402 4.47 0.33 7.39
N LEU A 403 5.26 0.16 6.33
CA LEU A 403 5.68 1.24 5.44
C LEU A 403 4.58 1.55 4.41
N ILE A 404 4.13 2.80 4.33
CA ILE A 404 2.99 3.16 3.47
C ILE A 404 3.31 3.16 1.97
N PRO A 405 4.30 3.91 1.44
CA PRO A 405 4.56 3.90 0.00
C PRO A 405 5.29 2.62 -0.47
N GLN A 406 6.11 1.99 0.38
CA GLN A 406 6.82 0.76 0.01
C GLN A 406 5.90 -0.45 -0.20
N ALA A 407 4.79 -0.58 0.53
CA ALA A 407 3.92 -1.75 0.43
C ALA A 407 3.09 -1.87 -0.89
N PRO A 408 2.49 -0.82 -1.46
CA PRO A 408 1.92 -0.87 -2.82
C PRO A 408 3.02 -1.00 -3.88
N PHE A 409 4.21 -0.37 -3.71
CA PHE A 409 5.33 -0.55 -4.64
C PHE A 409 5.81 -2.02 -4.69
N HIS A 410 5.89 -2.70 -3.54
CA HIS A 410 6.17 -4.13 -3.46
C HIS A 410 5.12 -4.96 -4.20
N THR A 411 3.84 -4.65 -3.97
CA THR A 411 2.70 -5.33 -4.62
C THR A 411 2.66 -5.09 -6.13
N LYS A 412 2.96 -3.87 -6.59
CA LYS A 412 3.12 -3.47 -8.00
C LYS A 412 4.27 -4.21 -8.67
N ALA A 413 5.42 -4.37 -8.00
CA ALA A 413 6.57 -5.11 -8.54
C ALA A 413 6.25 -6.61 -8.78
N LEU A 414 5.47 -7.20 -7.86
CA LEU A 414 4.96 -8.58 -7.94
C LEU A 414 3.72 -8.75 -8.84
N SER A 415 3.14 -7.66 -9.36
CA SER A 415 1.91 -7.68 -10.16
C SER A 415 2.17 -8.01 -11.63
N VAL A 416 1.54 -9.08 -12.12
CA VAL A 416 1.61 -9.52 -13.51
C VAL A 416 0.62 -8.70 -14.36
N THR A 417 1.12 -7.69 -15.06
CA THR A 417 0.32 -6.87 -15.97
C THR A 417 0.11 -7.57 -17.32
N ARG A 418 -1.15 -7.85 -17.64
CA ARG A 418 -1.59 -8.35 -18.95
C ARG A 418 -1.96 -7.17 -19.85
N GLN A 419 -1.73 -7.36 -21.15
CA GLN A 419 -2.20 -6.44 -22.18
C GLN A 419 -3.63 -6.84 -22.57
N VAL A 420 -4.55 -5.89 -22.44
CA VAL A 420 -5.95 -6.01 -22.89
C VAL A 420 -6.20 -4.90 -23.89
N ALA A 421 -6.85 -5.21 -25.01
CA ALA A 421 -7.29 -4.17 -25.94
C ALA A 421 -8.40 -3.33 -25.29
N ASP A 422 -8.34 -2.01 -25.44
CA ASP A 422 -9.45 -1.17 -25.02
C ASP A 422 -10.69 -1.46 -25.87
N ASN A 423 -11.81 -1.79 -25.22
CA ASN A 423 -13.08 -2.09 -25.86
C ASN A 423 -13.90 -0.82 -26.15
N ASP A 424 -13.50 0.34 -25.62
CA ASP A 424 -14.20 1.60 -25.88
C ASP A 424 -14.04 2.01 -27.36
N GLU A 425 -15.16 2.27 -28.05
CA GLU A 425 -15.14 2.50 -29.51
C GLU A 425 -14.30 3.71 -29.94
N ARG A 426 -14.09 4.66 -29.02
CA ARG A 426 -13.25 5.86 -29.21
C ARG A 426 -11.75 5.62 -29.01
N ASN A 427 -11.34 4.48 -28.44
CA ASN A 427 -9.96 4.14 -28.11
C ASN A 427 -9.43 2.92 -28.89
N LYS A 428 -10.17 2.39 -29.88
CA LYS A 428 -9.77 1.25 -30.73
C LYS A 428 -8.30 1.32 -31.15
N GLY A 429 -7.47 0.45 -30.55
CA GLY A 429 -6.02 0.37 -30.77
C GLY A 429 -5.15 0.73 -29.55
N LYS A 430 -5.69 1.35 -28.50
CA LYS A 430 -4.98 1.48 -27.22
C LYS A 430 -4.99 0.14 -26.48
N VAL A 431 -3.83 -0.21 -25.93
CA VAL A 431 -3.65 -1.41 -25.10
C VAL A 431 -3.59 -0.96 -23.65
N ILE A 432 -4.62 -1.30 -22.87
CA ILE A 432 -4.66 -1.04 -21.44
C ILE A 432 -3.89 -2.16 -20.72
N HIS A 433 -3.05 -1.77 -19.77
CA HIS A 433 -2.34 -2.69 -18.89
C HIS A 433 -3.17 -2.96 -17.65
N VAL A 434 -3.86 -4.11 -17.63
CA VAL A 434 -4.65 -4.57 -16.47
C VAL A 434 -3.81 -5.54 -15.66
N ALA A 435 -3.85 -5.47 -14.33
CA ALA A 435 -3.25 -6.49 -13.47
C ALA A 435 -4.05 -7.80 -13.60
N ASP A 436 -3.38 -8.92 -13.88
CA ASP A 436 -4.00 -10.24 -14.07
C ASP A 436 -3.94 -11.07 -12.77
N HIS A 437 -2.80 -11.03 -12.08
CA HIS A 437 -2.61 -11.57 -10.73
C HIS A 437 -1.36 -10.98 -10.06
N VAL A 438 -1.31 -11.04 -8.73
CA VAL A 438 -0.10 -10.74 -7.94
C VAL A 438 0.56 -12.04 -7.48
N VAL A 439 1.89 -12.11 -7.54
CA VAL A 439 2.67 -13.23 -6.97
C VAL A 439 2.79 -13.05 -5.46
N GLU A 440 1.83 -13.61 -4.71
CA GLU A 440 1.82 -13.56 -3.24
C GLU A 440 2.81 -14.55 -2.61
N GLN A 441 3.94 -14.06 -2.09
CA GLN A 441 5.00 -14.89 -1.52
C GLN A 441 5.74 -14.24 -0.32
N ARG A 442 6.60 -15.02 0.35
CA ARG A 442 7.38 -14.60 1.55
C ARG A 442 8.85 -14.28 1.29
N VAL A 443 9.43 -14.84 0.23
CA VAL A 443 10.88 -14.87 0.01
C VAL A 443 11.48 -13.49 -0.22
N SER A 444 10.79 -12.61 -0.96
CA SER A 444 11.28 -11.24 -1.22
C SER A 444 11.48 -10.40 0.05
N ASN A 445 10.52 -10.41 0.96
CA ASN A 445 10.57 -9.69 2.23
C ASN A 445 11.70 -10.25 3.13
N LEU A 446 11.79 -11.59 3.23
CA LEU A 446 12.89 -12.25 3.96
C LEU A 446 14.27 -11.96 3.34
N ALA A 447 14.41 -12.09 2.03
CA ALA A 447 15.66 -11.87 1.32
C ALA A 447 16.08 -10.39 1.38
N GLN A 448 15.13 -9.46 1.28
CA GLN A 448 15.37 -8.04 1.51
C GLN A 448 15.92 -7.79 2.92
N GLY A 449 15.32 -8.41 3.96
CA GLY A 449 15.83 -8.37 5.33
C GLY A 449 17.25 -8.94 5.46
N ILE A 450 17.55 -10.07 4.81
CA ILE A 450 18.88 -10.70 4.82
C ILE A 450 19.93 -9.81 4.12
N ILE A 451 19.58 -9.13 3.02
CA ILE A 451 20.48 -8.19 2.34
C ILE A 451 20.70 -6.93 3.20
N THR A 452 19.66 -6.42 3.87
CA THR A 452 19.79 -5.34 4.88
C THR A 452 20.72 -5.74 6.03
N LEU A 453 20.61 -6.97 6.54
CA LEU A 453 21.54 -7.52 7.56
C LEU A 453 22.97 -7.61 7.01
N GLY A 454 23.14 -8.04 5.76
CA GLY A 454 24.42 -8.01 5.05
C GLY A 454 25.02 -6.60 4.95
N THR A 455 24.19 -5.57 4.86
CA THR A 455 24.64 -4.16 4.76
C THR A 455 25.28 -3.65 6.06
N MET A 456 24.99 -4.29 7.20
CA MET A 456 25.66 -3.98 8.48
C MET A 456 27.12 -4.46 8.52
N THR A 457 27.55 -5.32 7.58
CA THR A 457 28.96 -5.77 7.50
C THR A 457 29.89 -4.63 7.07
N ARG A 458 31.13 -4.62 7.59
CA ARG A 458 32.09 -3.52 7.38
C ARG A 458 32.23 -3.02 5.94
N PRO A 459 32.41 -3.85 4.89
CA PRO A 459 32.60 -3.33 3.53
C PRO A 459 31.39 -2.55 3.01
N LEU A 460 30.17 -3.01 3.30
CA LEU A 460 28.94 -2.31 2.88
C LEU A 460 28.63 -1.11 3.78
N LEU A 461 28.93 -1.20 5.08
CA LEU A 461 28.80 -0.08 6.02
C LEU A 461 29.75 1.08 5.65
N ILE A 462 30.93 0.80 5.09
CA ILE A 462 31.83 1.82 4.52
C ILE A 462 31.22 2.48 3.28
N LEU A 463 30.51 1.74 2.41
CA LEU A 463 29.78 2.34 1.29
C LEU A 463 28.64 3.25 1.76
N VAL A 464 27.94 2.89 2.85
CA VAL A 464 26.92 3.74 3.49
C VAL A 464 27.56 5.02 4.06
N HIS A 465 28.72 4.91 4.71
CA HIS A 465 29.47 6.07 5.23
C HIS A 465 30.01 7.01 4.14
N LEU A 466 30.14 6.54 2.89
CA LEU A 466 30.53 7.40 1.77
C LEU A 466 29.37 8.28 1.25
N ILE A 467 28.11 8.02 1.62
CA ILE A 467 26.96 8.80 1.12
C ILE A 467 26.89 10.16 1.85
N PRO A 468 27.00 11.31 1.14
CA PRO A 468 26.92 12.64 1.75
C PRO A 468 25.51 12.98 2.24
N GLN A 469 25.39 13.78 3.31
CA GLN A 469 24.09 14.20 3.84
C GLN A 469 23.23 14.94 2.80
N GLY A 470 23.84 15.77 1.94
CA GLY A 470 23.15 16.45 0.84
C GLY A 470 22.50 15.50 -0.19
N VAL A 471 23.00 14.27 -0.34
CA VAL A 471 22.36 13.25 -1.21
C VAL A 471 21.08 12.71 -0.55
N PHE A 472 21.03 12.58 0.77
CA PHE A 472 19.81 12.20 1.50
C PHE A 472 18.76 13.31 1.51
N ALA A 473 19.16 14.59 1.54
CA ALA A 473 18.23 15.69 1.31
C ALA A 473 17.59 15.62 -0.10
N GLY A 474 18.39 15.31 -1.13
CA GLY A 474 17.90 15.11 -2.50
C GLY A 474 16.91 13.94 -2.60
N LEU A 475 17.21 12.81 -1.95
CA LEU A 475 16.29 11.67 -1.83
C LEU A 475 14.97 12.07 -1.15
N PHE A 476 15.01 12.82 -0.04
CA PHE A 476 13.82 13.29 0.64
C PHE A 476 12.93 14.17 -0.26
N PHE A 477 13.52 14.97 -1.16
CA PHE A 477 12.75 15.70 -2.17
C PHE A 477 12.14 14.81 -3.25
N VAL A 478 12.87 13.82 -3.77
CA VAL A 478 12.32 12.85 -4.75
C VAL A 478 11.12 12.12 -4.15
N MET A 479 11.28 11.57 -2.94
CA MET A 479 10.21 10.86 -2.24
C MET A 479 9.02 11.76 -1.88
N GLY A 480 9.27 12.96 -1.39
CA GLY A 480 8.23 13.91 -1.01
C GLY A 480 7.40 14.35 -2.22
N VAL A 481 8.03 14.62 -3.37
CA VAL A 481 7.32 15.00 -4.60
C VAL A 481 6.58 13.81 -5.21
N GLN A 482 7.17 12.61 -5.27
CA GLN A 482 6.48 11.41 -5.76
C GLN A 482 5.24 11.05 -4.90
N ALA A 483 5.39 11.09 -3.58
CA ALA A 483 4.28 10.86 -2.65
C ALA A 483 3.21 11.97 -2.70
N LEU A 484 3.54 13.15 -3.22
CA LEU A 484 2.58 14.22 -3.55
C LEU A 484 1.89 13.97 -4.89
N GLU A 485 2.63 13.65 -5.97
CA GLU A 485 2.07 13.33 -7.30
C GLU A 485 1.05 12.18 -7.25
N GLU A 486 1.36 11.11 -6.50
CA GLU A 486 0.52 9.91 -6.40
C GLU A 486 -0.66 10.07 -5.41
N ASN A 487 -0.76 11.18 -4.67
CA ASN A 487 -1.80 11.36 -3.65
C ASN A 487 -3.16 11.78 -4.22
N GLY A 488 -4.24 11.19 -3.69
CA GLY A 488 -5.61 11.51 -4.08
C GLY A 488 -5.99 12.99 -3.88
N ILE A 489 -5.51 13.67 -2.84
CA ILE A 489 -5.73 15.12 -2.62
C ILE A 489 -5.12 15.93 -3.76
N THR A 490 -3.89 15.61 -4.16
CA THR A 490 -3.22 16.29 -5.28
C THR A 490 -3.94 16.04 -6.60
N GLN A 491 -4.40 14.81 -6.85
CA GLN A 491 -5.19 14.48 -8.04
C GLN A 491 -6.53 15.23 -8.07
N LYS A 492 -7.24 15.31 -6.93
CA LYS A 492 -8.46 16.13 -6.78
C LYS A 492 -8.18 17.63 -7.01
N LEU A 493 -7.07 18.17 -6.48
CA LEU A 493 -6.64 19.55 -6.71
C LEU A 493 -6.29 19.83 -8.18
N ILE A 494 -5.57 18.92 -8.84
CA ILE A 494 -5.27 19.02 -10.28
C ILE A 494 -6.57 18.99 -11.09
N PHE A 495 -7.51 18.08 -10.80
CA PHE A 495 -8.82 18.02 -11.46
C PHE A 495 -9.65 19.30 -11.25
N LEU A 496 -9.54 19.96 -10.10
CA LEU A 496 -10.19 21.24 -9.81
C LEU A 496 -9.54 22.43 -10.56
N ALA A 497 -8.23 22.38 -10.80
CA ALA A 497 -7.49 23.39 -11.55
C ALA A 497 -7.52 23.18 -13.07
N GLN A 498 -7.70 21.93 -13.53
CA GLN A 498 -7.66 21.56 -14.95
C GLN A 498 -8.91 22.02 -15.69
N GLU A 499 -8.73 22.62 -16.87
CA GLU A 499 -9.85 23.03 -17.71
C GLU A 499 -10.64 21.82 -18.23
N LYS A 500 -11.97 21.98 -18.29
CA LYS A 500 -12.95 20.92 -18.61
C LYS A 500 -12.63 20.12 -19.89
N HIS A 501 -11.96 20.74 -20.86
CA HIS A 501 -11.65 20.11 -22.15
C HIS A 501 -10.51 19.09 -22.06
N PHE A 502 -9.59 19.22 -21.10
CA PHE A 502 -8.44 18.33 -20.94
C PHE A 502 -8.68 17.17 -19.96
N THR A 503 -9.68 17.27 -19.08
CA THR A 503 -10.12 16.13 -18.24
C THR A 503 -10.66 14.99 -19.11
N LEU A 504 -10.26 13.74 -18.86
CA LEU A 504 -10.72 12.54 -19.61
C LEU A 504 -12.20 12.23 -19.33
N ASP A 505 -12.94 11.71 -20.31
CA ASP A 505 -14.38 11.35 -20.15
C ASP A 505 -14.61 10.14 -19.23
N SER A 506 -13.59 9.30 -19.04
CA SER A 506 -13.61 8.12 -18.16
C SER A 506 -13.30 8.41 -16.68
N ASP A 507 -12.98 9.66 -16.33
CA ASP A 507 -12.66 10.06 -14.95
C ASP A 507 -13.90 9.96 -14.02
N PRO A 508 -13.88 9.16 -12.93
CA PRO A 508 -14.99 9.07 -11.98
C PRO A 508 -15.45 10.43 -11.43
N LEU A 509 -14.55 11.41 -11.29
CA LEU A 509 -14.86 12.74 -10.77
C LEU A 509 -15.77 13.54 -11.72
N LYS A 510 -15.85 13.19 -13.02
CA LYS A 510 -16.84 13.79 -13.95
C LYS A 510 -18.28 13.35 -13.69
N GLN A 511 -18.50 12.20 -13.04
CA GLN A 511 -19.86 11.70 -12.75
C GLN A 511 -20.56 12.55 -11.68
N ILE A 512 -19.80 13.34 -10.90
CA ILE A 512 -20.26 14.24 -9.86
C ILE A 512 -20.96 15.47 -10.47
N LYS A 513 -22.29 15.46 -10.44
CA LYS A 513 -23.15 16.55 -10.97
C LYS A 513 -22.93 17.90 -10.27
N ARG A 514 -22.37 17.93 -9.06
CA ARG A 514 -22.15 19.14 -8.24
C ARG A 514 -20.66 19.42 -8.03
N ARG A 515 -19.99 20.08 -8.98
CA ARG A 515 -18.53 20.37 -8.87
C ARG A 515 -18.08 21.11 -7.59
N TRP A 516 -18.97 21.87 -6.93
CA TRP A 516 -18.67 22.51 -5.64
C TRP A 516 -18.51 21.50 -4.48
N VAL A 517 -19.12 20.32 -4.56
CA VAL A 517 -18.92 19.24 -3.56
C VAL A 517 -17.45 18.80 -3.52
N VAL A 518 -16.78 18.73 -4.67
CA VAL A 518 -15.35 18.39 -4.75
C VAL A 518 -14.49 19.46 -4.06
N TRP A 519 -14.82 20.74 -4.23
CA TRP A 519 -14.16 21.84 -3.50
C TRP A 519 -14.34 21.72 -1.99
N VAL A 520 -15.55 21.47 -1.50
CA VAL A 520 -15.81 21.31 -0.05
C VAL A 520 -15.07 20.10 0.51
N PHE A 521 -15.07 18.98 -0.21
CA PHE A 521 -14.38 17.76 0.18
C PHE A 521 -12.87 17.99 0.32
N VAL A 522 -12.22 18.58 -0.69
CA VAL A 522 -10.79 18.91 -0.67
C VAL A 522 -10.44 19.96 0.40
N ILE A 523 -11.31 20.94 0.66
CA ILE A 523 -11.12 21.89 1.77
C ILE A 523 -11.12 21.16 3.12
N ILE A 524 -12.01 20.17 3.32
CA ILE A 524 -12.02 19.37 4.56
C ILE A 524 -10.76 18.48 4.65
N GLU A 525 -10.29 17.89 3.54
CA GLU A 525 -9.03 17.15 3.51
C GLU A 525 -7.83 18.04 3.88
N LEU A 526 -7.73 19.24 3.30
CA LEU A 526 -6.68 20.21 3.60
C LEU A 526 -6.77 20.79 5.02
N MET A 527 -7.97 20.94 5.59
CA MET A 527 -8.15 21.27 7.01
C MET A 527 -7.69 20.14 7.93
N GLY A 528 -7.97 18.88 7.58
CA GLY A 528 -7.49 17.71 8.31
C GLY A 528 -5.97 17.60 8.32
N PHE A 529 -5.36 17.71 7.12
CA PHE A 529 -3.92 17.81 6.94
C PHE A 529 -3.32 18.99 7.74
N GLY A 530 -3.89 20.20 7.57
CA GLY A 530 -3.41 21.41 8.25
C GLY A 530 -3.43 21.28 9.78
N GLY A 531 -4.48 20.64 10.32
CA GLY A 531 -4.58 20.33 11.75
C GLY A 531 -3.50 19.35 12.23
N THR A 532 -3.26 18.25 11.49
CA THR A 532 -2.16 17.32 11.82
C THR A 532 -0.79 17.98 11.74
N PHE A 533 -0.52 18.69 10.65
CA PHE A 533 0.78 19.30 10.38
C PHE A 533 1.10 20.42 11.36
N ALA A 534 0.13 21.29 11.68
CA ALA A 534 0.31 22.36 12.66
C ALA A 534 0.70 21.85 14.04
N ILE A 535 0.04 20.79 14.54
CA ILE A 535 0.39 20.22 15.86
C ILE A 535 1.77 19.56 15.84
N THR A 536 2.21 18.96 14.73
CA THR A 536 3.56 18.39 14.61
C THR A 536 4.71 19.41 14.61
N GLN A 537 4.43 20.71 14.45
CA GLN A 537 5.41 21.78 14.64
C GLN A 537 5.50 22.27 16.10
N THR A 538 4.77 21.64 17.04
CA THR A 538 4.71 22.04 18.46
C THR A 538 5.21 20.94 19.39
N ILE A 539 5.42 21.26 20.67
CA ILE A 539 5.72 20.26 21.72
C ILE A 539 4.61 19.20 21.83
N ALA A 540 3.37 19.52 21.44
CA ALA A 540 2.26 18.58 21.38
C ALA A 540 2.32 17.62 20.16
N ALA A 541 3.40 17.62 19.37
CA ALA A 541 3.57 16.77 18.19
C ALA A 541 3.22 15.30 18.45
N ILE A 542 3.59 14.75 19.61
CA ILE A 542 3.28 13.36 19.99
C ILE A 542 1.77 13.01 19.96
N GLY A 543 0.88 14.00 20.00
CA GLY A 543 -0.57 13.84 19.86
C GLY A 543 -1.08 13.66 18.42
N PHE A 544 -0.24 13.82 17.38
CA PHE A 544 -0.67 13.73 15.98
C PHE A 544 -1.46 12.44 15.61
N PRO A 545 -1.16 11.24 16.15
CA PRO A 545 -1.91 10.02 15.83
C PRO A 545 -3.37 10.08 16.27
N VAL A 546 -3.66 10.83 17.34
CA VAL A 546 -5.03 11.00 17.87
C VAL A 546 -5.88 11.87 16.93
N ILE A 547 -5.27 12.85 16.28
CA ILE A 547 -5.93 13.70 15.27
C ILE A 547 -6.32 12.84 14.06
N ILE A 548 -5.39 12.01 13.57
CA ILE A 548 -5.64 11.12 12.44
C ILE A 548 -6.77 10.12 12.77
N LEU A 549 -6.73 9.53 13.98
CA LEU A 549 -7.80 8.67 14.45
C LEU A 549 -9.16 9.41 14.58
N LEU A 550 -9.16 10.71 14.88
CA LEU A 550 -10.35 11.56 14.93
C LEU A 550 -10.91 11.93 13.55
N LEU A 551 -10.11 11.89 12.48
CA LEU A 551 -10.63 12.04 11.10
C LEU A 551 -11.58 10.89 10.71
N ILE A 552 -11.39 9.69 11.27
CA ILE A 552 -12.22 8.51 11.00
C ILE A 552 -13.69 8.69 11.45
N PRO A 553 -14.02 9.04 12.71
CA PRO A 553 -15.39 9.35 13.11
C PRO A 553 -15.92 10.64 12.48
N VAL A 554 -15.08 11.63 12.17
CA VAL A 554 -15.51 12.81 11.38
C VAL A 554 -16.04 12.34 10.02
N ARG A 555 -15.30 11.52 9.28
CA ARG A 555 -15.78 10.90 8.03
C ARG A 555 -17.05 10.09 8.25
N ALA A 556 -17.05 9.18 9.25
CA ALA A 556 -18.14 8.24 9.46
C ALA A 556 -19.48 8.90 9.89
N TYR A 557 -19.43 10.04 10.59
CA TYR A 557 -20.63 10.70 11.10
C TYR A 557 -20.98 12.02 10.39
N LEU A 558 -20.01 12.82 9.94
CA LEU A 558 -20.28 14.14 9.32
C LEU A 558 -20.62 14.02 7.84
N PHE A 559 -19.89 13.19 7.08
CA PHE A 559 -20.03 13.13 5.63
C PHE A 559 -21.41 12.64 5.14
N PRO A 560 -22.09 11.69 5.82
CA PRO A 560 -23.47 11.32 5.49
C PRO A 560 -24.52 12.44 5.61
N TYR A 561 -24.19 13.58 6.26
CA TYR A 561 -25.04 14.77 6.29
C TYR A 561 -24.67 15.83 5.22
N LEU A 562 -23.42 15.80 4.71
CA LEU A 562 -22.91 16.80 3.76
C LEU A 562 -23.02 16.36 2.30
N PHE A 563 -22.95 15.06 2.02
CA PHE A 563 -22.78 14.50 0.67
C PHE A 563 -23.79 13.38 0.38
N THR A 564 -24.21 13.24 -0.87
CA THR A 564 -25.05 12.11 -1.28
C THR A 564 -24.22 10.82 -1.39
N GLN A 565 -24.88 9.66 -1.30
CA GLN A 565 -24.20 8.36 -1.34
C GLN A 565 -23.40 8.13 -2.63
N ASP A 566 -23.87 8.63 -3.77
CA ASP A 566 -23.19 8.42 -5.05
C ASP A 566 -22.01 9.41 -5.26
N GLU A 567 -22.10 10.61 -4.69
CA GLU A 567 -20.96 11.54 -4.59
C GLU A 567 -19.86 10.97 -3.67
N LEU A 568 -20.26 10.37 -2.53
CA LEU A 568 -19.36 9.67 -1.62
C LEU A 568 -18.68 8.45 -2.26
N LYS A 569 -19.41 7.63 -3.03
CA LYS A 569 -18.83 6.49 -3.77
C LYS A 569 -17.74 6.92 -4.76
N ALA A 570 -17.89 8.10 -5.38
CA ALA A 570 -16.94 8.63 -6.36
C ALA A 570 -15.72 9.31 -5.72
N LEU A 571 -15.89 9.98 -4.57
CA LEU A 571 -14.81 10.72 -3.88
C LEU A 571 -14.03 9.88 -2.86
N ASP A 572 -14.66 8.85 -2.28
CA ASP A 572 -14.18 8.16 -1.08
C ASP A 572 -14.56 6.66 -1.12
N ALA A 573 -14.15 6.02 -2.21
CA ALA A 573 -14.22 4.57 -2.40
C ALA A 573 -13.47 3.81 -1.28
N PRO A 574 -13.81 2.53 -1.02
CA PRO A 574 -13.04 1.70 -0.09
C PRO A 574 -11.56 1.63 -0.49
N THR A 575 -10.69 1.57 0.52
CA THR A 575 -9.24 1.48 0.33
C THR A 575 -8.87 0.11 -0.27
N ALA A 576 -9.42 -0.98 0.28
CA ALA A 576 -9.13 -2.35 -0.11
C ALA A 576 -10.33 -3.06 -0.78
N SER A 577 -10.08 -4.19 -1.44
CA SER A 577 -11.13 -4.99 -2.10
C SER A 577 -12.19 -5.55 -1.11
N PRO A 578 -13.43 -5.84 -1.53
CA PRO A 578 -14.43 -6.49 -0.68
C PRO A 578 -13.95 -7.83 -0.10
N PHE A 579 -13.23 -8.62 -0.89
CA PHE A 579 -12.60 -9.88 -0.48
C PHE A 579 -11.57 -9.67 0.65
N THR A 580 -10.74 -8.62 0.55
CA THR A 580 -9.83 -8.21 1.62
C THR A 580 -10.58 -7.85 2.90
N MET A 581 -11.64 -7.05 2.76
CA MET A 581 -12.40 -6.48 3.88
C MET A 581 -13.26 -7.51 4.64
N GLU A 582 -13.42 -8.74 4.10
CA GLU A 582 -14.17 -9.81 4.75
C GLU A 582 -13.59 -10.19 6.13
N SER A 583 -12.25 -10.12 6.30
CA SER A 583 -11.57 -10.39 7.60
C SER A 583 -12.01 -9.43 8.71
N VAL A 584 -12.37 -8.19 8.38
CA VAL A 584 -12.82 -7.14 9.34
C VAL A 584 -14.34 -6.90 9.32
N GLY A 585 -15.10 -7.77 8.66
CA GLY A 585 -16.56 -7.72 8.59
C GLY A 585 -17.14 -6.75 7.54
N GLY A 586 -16.43 -6.53 6.44
CA GLY A 586 -16.88 -5.73 5.30
C GLY A 586 -16.60 -4.22 5.43
N VAL A 587 -17.03 -3.44 4.43
CA VAL A 587 -16.87 -1.97 4.38
C VAL A 587 -18.08 -1.29 5.02
N HIS A 588 -17.89 -0.25 5.83
CA HIS A 588 -19.03 0.50 6.39
C HIS A 588 -19.65 1.46 5.36
N GLY A 589 -20.97 1.40 5.21
CA GLY A 589 -21.77 2.23 4.29
C GLY A 589 -22.14 1.52 2.99
N TYR A 590 -21.31 0.59 2.52
CA TYR A 590 -21.60 -0.24 1.36
C TYR A 590 -22.45 -1.44 1.78
N LYS A 591 -23.58 -1.66 1.08
CA LYS A 591 -24.25 -2.96 1.05
C LYS A 591 -23.72 -3.74 -0.15
N GLU A 592 -23.49 -5.03 0.03
CA GLU A 592 -23.44 -5.95 -1.10
C GLU A 592 -24.85 -6.05 -1.68
N GLU A 593 -25.02 -5.57 -2.91
CA GLU A 593 -26.06 -6.11 -3.79
C GLU A 593 -25.55 -7.48 -4.24
N LEU A 594 -25.97 -8.53 -3.53
CA LEU A 594 -25.73 -9.90 -3.98
C LEU A 594 -26.36 -10.06 -5.37
N PRO A 595 -25.69 -10.72 -6.33
CA PRO A 595 -26.28 -11.03 -7.62
C PRO A 595 -27.61 -11.76 -7.39
N THR A 596 -28.65 -11.25 -8.06
CA THR A 596 -30.03 -11.70 -7.98
C THR A 596 -30.13 -13.16 -8.44
N ALA A 597 -31.24 -13.82 -8.12
CA ALA A 597 -31.45 -15.21 -8.56
C ALA A 597 -31.34 -15.36 -10.09
N LEU A 598 -31.80 -14.35 -10.84
CA LEU A 598 -31.73 -14.26 -12.30
C LEU A 598 -30.28 -14.31 -12.82
N ASP A 599 -29.38 -13.48 -12.26
CA ASP A 599 -27.97 -13.41 -12.64
C ASP A 599 -27.22 -14.75 -12.47
N ARG A 600 -27.77 -15.66 -11.64
CA ARG A 600 -27.26 -17.02 -11.44
C ARG A 600 -27.85 -18.06 -12.37
N GLU A 601 -29.02 -17.82 -12.96
CA GLU A 601 -29.57 -18.68 -14.00
C GLU A 601 -28.87 -18.39 -15.34
N ASP A 602 -28.69 -17.12 -15.70
CA ASP A 602 -27.95 -16.71 -16.90
C ASP A 602 -26.49 -17.20 -16.88
N ALA A 603 -25.78 -17.07 -15.75
CA ALA A 603 -24.42 -17.60 -15.63
C ALA A 603 -24.34 -19.14 -15.75
N ASN A 604 -25.40 -19.87 -15.36
CA ASN A 604 -25.47 -21.33 -15.54
C ASN A 604 -25.88 -21.72 -16.98
N GLU A 605 -26.67 -20.89 -17.68
CA GLU A 605 -26.93 -21.01 -19.12
C GLU A 605 -25.64 -20.81 -19.93
N GLU A 606 -24.83 -19.79 -19.63
CA GLU A 606 -23.56 -19.55 -20.32
C GLU A 606 -22.56 -20.70 -20.11
N VAL A 607 -22.40 -21.19 -18.87
CA VAL A 607 -21.53 -22.34 -18.57
C VAL A 607 -22.01 -23.60 -19.31
N LYS A 608 -23.33 -23.83 -19.41
CA LYS A 608 -23.88 -24.92 -20.24
C LYS A 608 -23.56 -24.72 -21.72
N ARG A 609 -23.82 -23.54 -22.29
CA ARG A 609 -23.54 -23.24 -23.71
C ARG A 609 -22.07 -23.40 -24.05
N ALA A 610 -21.16 -22.97 -23.17
CA ALA A 610 -19.73 -23.19 -23.31
C ALA A 610 -19.37 -24.69 -23.35
N SER A 611 -19.97 -25.50 -22.46
CA SER A 611 -19.69 -26.95 -22.40
C SER A 611 -20.18 -27.73 -23.63
N PHE A 612 -21.20 -27.24 -24.34
CA PHE A 612 -21.73 -27.89 -25.54
C PHE A 612 -20.92 -27.62 -26.82
N HIS A 613 -20.07 -26.59 -26.86
CA HIS A 613 -19.26 -26.27 -28.03
C HIS A 613 -17.86 -26.92 -28.05
N SER A 614 -17.44 -27.61 -26.99
CA SER A 614 -16.11 -28.21 -26.85
C SER A 614 -16.11 -29.75 -26.93
N SER A 615 -16.56 -30.30 -28.06
CA SER A 615 -16.49 -31.74 -28.35
C SER A 615 -15.84 -31.98 -29.73
N PRO A 616 -14.55 -32.36 -29.81
CA PRO A 616 -13.90 -32.67 -31.08
C PRO A 616 -14.37 -34.03 -31.61
N GLY A 617 -14.82 -34.06 -32.87
CA GLY A 617 -15.26 -35.30 -33.52
C GLY A 617 -14.08 -36.25 -33.78
N LEU A 618 -14.19 -37.49 -33.30
CA LEU A 618 -13.25 -38.56 -33.65
C LEU A 618 -13.50 -39.04 -35.09
N LEU A 619 -12.43 -39.16 -35.87
CA LEU A 619 -12.41 -39.87 -37.15
C LEU A 619 -11.53 -41.12 -37.02
N ALA A 620 -12.10 -42.28 -37.31
CA ALA A 620 -11.42 -43.56 -37.51
C ALA A 620 -12.42 -44.57 -38.12
N PRO A 621 -11.96 -45.62 -38.82
CA PRO A 621 -10.59 -45.87 -39.29
C PRO A 621 -10.31 -45.26 -40.67
#